data_AF-A0A4Q5ESJ8-F1
#
_entry.id   AF-A0A4Q5ESJ8-F1
#
_cell.length_a   1.000
_cell.length_b   1.000
_cell.length_c   1.000
_cell.angle_alpha   90.00
_cell.angle_beta   90.00
_cell.angle_gamma   90.00
#
_symmetry.space_group_name_H-M   'P 1'
#
loop_
_entity.id
_entity.type
_entity.pdbx_description
1 polymer ?
#
loop_
_entity_poly.entity_id
_entity_poly.type
_entity_poly.pdbx_seq_one_letter_code
_entity_poly.pdbx_strand_id
1 'polypeptide(L)'
;MSGYILCQVKKAEKPFYIENISTNIYSIEELCYYLYNNLYLVDSSLISSKLCTWLEEELELPKLAAKLKPYIGREAGLEEVLYPIFKEINYLAYEELKTLNGRIEARKREPEEIREKRKGDALMENRMYVNALRVYQKLLEHGGKEITGEMRERILHNQGCAYSYLFQMDKALDCFWKAWKENHSEKAMKVYLLAYRSVHSEEEYRKRQEDLKTDEMVRQETDQALKSFAGLPEQHIASGETDRILEDLTREYHRSTGS
;
A
#
# COMPACT_ATOMS: atom_id res chain seq x y z
N MET A 1 -7.33 4.21 15.61
CA MET A 1 -6.45 4.56 16.74
C MET A 1 -5.86 5.94 16.49
N SER A 2 -6.37 6.97 17.17
CA SER A 2 -5.80 8.33 17.16
C SER A 2 -5.44 8.68 18.61
N GLY A 3 -4.45 7.99 19.16
CA GLY A 3 -3.98 8.18 20.53
C GLY A 3 -2.52 7.73 20.65
N TYR A 4 -1.76 8.38 21.53
CA TYR A 4 -0.39 8.01 21.84
C TYR A 4 -0.38 6.69 22.62
N ILE A 5 0.42 5.72 22.19
CA ILE A 5 0.65 4.47 22.92
C ILE A 5 2.00 4.61 23.63
N LEU A 6 1.99 4.58 24.96
CA LEU A 6 3.22 4.57 25.74
C LEU A 6 3.88 3.19 25.60
N CYS A 7 5.15 3.17 25.18
CA CYS A 7 5.90 1.92 25.07
C CYS A 7 6.07 1.30 26.47
N GLN A 8 5.62 0.06 26.62
CA GLN A 8 5.64 -0.66 27.89
C GLN A 8 6.91 -1.50 28.04
N VAL A 9 7.56 -1.83 26.93
CA VAL A 9 8.74 -2.69 26.84
C VAL A 9 9.96 -1.88 26.41
N LYS A 10 11.15 -2.42 26.70
CA LYS A 10 12.44 -1.91 26.23
C LYS A 10 12.40 -1.65 24.73
N LYS A 11 12.94 -0.50 24.31
CA LYS A 11 13.19 -0.20 22.90
C LYS A 11 14.44 -0.97 22.45
N ALA A 12 14.35 -1.64 21.31
CA ALA A 12 15.49 -2.31 20.69
C ALA A 12 16.61 -1.31 20.34
N GLU A 13 17.86 -1.73 20.53
CA GLU A 13 19.01 -0.97 20.06
C GLU A 13 19.21 -1.20 18.57
N LYS A 14 19.04 -2.45 18.13
CA LYS A 14 19.04 -2.84 16.72
C LYS A 14 17.62 -3.10 16.25
N PRO A 15 17.15 -2.43 15.18
CA PRO A 15 15.80 -2.60 14.70
C PRO A 15 15.58 -3.97 14.05
N PHE A 16 14.32 -4.40 14.03
CA PHE A 16 13.86 -5.42 13.11
C PHE A 16 13.41 -4.76 11.80
N TYR A 17 13.95 -5.23 10.68
CA TYR A 17 13.59 -4.72 9.36
C TYR A 17 12.43 -5.52 8.76
N ILE A 18 11.31 -4.85 8.50
CA ILE A 18 10.15 -5.43 7.83
C ILE A 18 10.34 -5.31 6.33
N GLU A 19 10.77 -6.40 5.70
CA GLU A 19 11.09 -6.46 4.27
C GLU A 19 9.90 -6.02 3.37
N ASN A 20 8.68 -6.41 3.73
CA ASN A 20 7.46 -6.13 2.94
C ASN A 20 7.17 -4.64 2.73
N ILE A 21 7.53 -3.77 3.69
CA ILE A 21 7.27 -2.33 3.64
C ILE A 21 8.52 -1.46 3.79
N SER A 22 9.69 -2.11 3.77
CA SER A 22 11.01 -1.49 3.88
C SER A 22 11.13 -0.51 5.05
N THR A 23 10.71 -0.97 6.24
CA THR A 23 10.65 -0.15 7.45
C THR A 23 11.30 -0.87 8.62
N ASN A 24 12.14 -0.12 9.35
CA ASN A 24 12.69 -0.55 10.64
C ASN A 24 11.68 -0.32 11.76
N ILE A 25 11.50 -1.32 12.61
CA ILE A 25 10.76 -1.20 13.88
C ILE A 25 11.70 -1.48 15.05
N TYR A 26 11.44 -0.80 16.16
CA TYR A 26 12.24 -0.77 17.38
C TYR A 26 11.47 -1.21 18.61
N SER A 27 10.15 -1.37 18.55
CA SER A 27 9.36 -1.80 19.69
C SER A 27 8.29 -2.83 19.36
N ILE A 28 7.81 -3.51 20.39
CA ILE A 28 6.70 -4.46 20.28
C ILE A 28 5.39 -3.77 19.88
N GLU A 29 5.19 -2.50 20.27
CA GLU A 29 4.05 -1.68 19.86
C GLU A 29 4.09 -1.38 18.35
N GLU A 30 5.26 -1.07 17.79
CA GLU A 30 5.41 -0.87 16.34
C GLU A 30 5.15 -2.16 15.57
N LEU A 31 5.58 -3.31 16.11
CA LEU A 31 5.22 -4.62 15.56
C LEU A 31 3.70 -4.83 15.60
N CYS A 32 3.05 -4.57 16.74
CA CYS A 32 1.60 -4.69 16.89
C CYS A 32 0.87 -3.76 15.91
N TYR A 33 1.30 -2.51 15.78
CA TYR A 33 0.75 -1.55 14.83
C TYR A 33 0.86 -2.07 13.40
N TYR A 34 2.04 -2.56 13.00
CA TYR A 34 2.24 -3.12 11.68
C TYR A 34 1.29 -4.30 11.42
N LEU A 35 1.25 -5.29 12.32
CA LEU A 35 0.44 -6.49 12.18
C LEU A 35 -1.07 -6.19 12.13
N TYR A 36 -1.54 -5.23 12.93
CA TYR A 36 -2.95 -4.85 12.97
C TYR A 36 -3.39 -4.16 11.69
N ASN A 37 -2.55 -3.28 11.13
CA ASN A 37 -2.91 -2.51 9.94
C ASN A 37 -2.64 -3.27 8.64
N ASN A 38 -1.66 -4.18 8.61
CA ASN A 38 -1.16 -4.81 7.38
C ASN A 38 -1.45 -6.32 7.31
N LEU A 39 -2.65 -6.75 7.72
CA LEU A 39 -3.02 -8.17 7.79
C LEU A 39 -2.79 -8.95 6.48
N TYR A 40 -2.96 -8.32 5.31
CA TYR A 40 -2.72 -8.94 4.00
C TYR A 40 -1.25 -9.05 3.61
N LEU A 41 -0.36 -8.34 4.33
CA LEU A 41 1.09 -8.43 4.18
C LEU A 41 1.72 -9.37 5.22
N VAL A 42 0.94 -9.97 6.11
CA VAL A 42 1.43 -10.99 7.04
C VAL A 42 1.46 -12.33 6.30
N ASP A 43 2.66 -12.81 6.03
CA ASP A 43 2.92 -14.12 5.44
C ASP A 43 4.00 -14.88 6.22
N SER A 44 4.31 -16.10 5.78
CA SER A 44 5.28 -16.97 6.45
C SER A 44 6.70 -16.43 6.48
N SER A 45 7.04 -15.42 5.65
CA SER A 45 8.36 -14.79 5.68
C SER A 45 8.56 -13.88 6.89
N LEU A 46 7.47 -13.29 7.41
CA LEU A 46 7.52 -12.43 8.60
C LEU A 46 7.88 -13.25 9.85
N ILE A 47 7.31 -14.45 9.97
CA ILE A 47 7.56 -15.36 11.12
C ILE A 47 8.82 -16.15 10.86
N SER A 48 9.93 -15.43 11.06
CA SER A 48 11.28 -15.89 10.79
C SER A 48 12.07 -16.10 12.07
N SER A 49 13.18 -16.84 11.95
CA SER A 49 14.18 -16.91 13.02
C SER A 49 14.68 -15.52 13.41
N LYS A 50 14.84 -14.60 12.43
CA LYS A 50 15.25 -13.21 12.69
C LYS A 50 14.29 -12.49 13.63
N LEU A 51 12.97 -12.61 13.40
CA LEU A 51 11.96 -12.00 14.27
C LEU A 51 12.03 -12.58 15.69
N CYS A 52 12.14 -13.91 15.80
CA CYS A 52 12.20 -14.57 17.11
C CYS A 52 13.45 -14.17 17.89
N THR A 53 14.62 -14.11 17.24
CA THR A 53 15.87 -13.64 17.85
C THR A 53 15.75 -12.18 18.29
N TRP A 54 15.17 -11.31 17.46
CA TRP A 54 14.96 -9.90 17.82
C TRP A 54 14.05 -9.74 19.04
N LEU A 55 12.93 -10.47 19.09
CA LEU A 55 12.05 -10.48 20.27
C LEU A 55 12.78 -10.95 21.54
N GLU A 56 13.61 -11.99 21.41
CA GLU A 56 14.34 -12.58 22.54
C GLU A 56 15.48 -11.69 23.05
N GLU A 57 16.32 -11.18 22.15
CA GLU A 57 17.59 -10.51 22.50
C GLU A 57 17.44 -8.99 22.62
N GLU A 58 16.71 -8.34 21.71
CA GLU A 58 16.61 -6.87 21.67
C GLU A 58 15.49 -6.35 22.56
N LEU A 59 14.35 -7.06 22.60
CA LEU A 59 13.18 -6.68 23.41
C LEU A 59 13.08 -7.43 24.74
N GLU A 60 13.95 -8.41 24.98
CA GLU A 60 13.98 -9.23 26.21
C GLU A 60 12.65 -10.00 26.46
N LEU A 61 12.03 -10.51 25.38
CA LEU A 61 10.77 -11.27 25.39
C LEU A 61 10.97 -12.76 25.03
N PRO A 62 11.79 -13.54 25.78
CA PRO A 62 12.14 -14.92 25.43
C PRO A 62 10.92 -15.86 25.43
N LYS A 63 9.92 -15.59 26.28
CA LYS A 63 8.68 -16.39 26.33
C LYS A 63 7.84 -16.21 25.08
N LEU A 64 7.75 -14.99 24.54
CA LEU A 64 7.04 -14.72 23.30
C LEU A 64 7.77 -15.36 22.11
N ALA A 65 9.09 -15.19 22.04
CA ALA A 65 9.92 -15.82 21.02
C ALA A 65 9.74 -17.36 21.01
N ALA A 66 9.77 -17.99 22.19
CA ALA A 66 9.54 -19.44 22.32
C ALA A 66 8.16 -19.89 21.83
N LYS A 67 7.11 -19.08 22.00
CA LYS A 67 5.77 -19.37 21.47
C LYS A 67 5.70 -19.28 19.95
N LEU A 68 6.49 -18.40 19.34
CA LEU A 68 6.48 -18.18 17.87
C LEU A 68 7.40 -19.13 17.11
N LYS A 69 8.50 -19.60 17.73
CA LYS A 69 9.49 -20.52 17.13
C LYS A 69 8.87 -21.75 16.41
N PRO A 70 7.83 -22.43 16.94
CA PRO A 70 7.21 -23.58 16.27
C PRO A 70 6.57 -23.28 14.91
N TYR A 71 6.26 -22.02 14.62
CA TYR A 71 5.58 -21.59 13.39
C TYR A 71 6.54 -21.14 12.28
N ILE A 72 7.85 -21.09 12.56
CA ILE A 72 8.86 -20.73 11.55
C ILE A 72 8.83 -21.75 10.41
N GLY A 73 8.68 -21.26 9.18
CA GLY A 73 8.69 -22.08 7.97
C GLY A 73 7.50 -23.04 7.84
N ARG A 74 6.43 -22.82 8.63
CA ARG A 74 5.19 -23.59 8.56
C ARG A 74 4.03 -22.67 8.23
N GLU A 75 2.98 -23.23 7.63
CA GLU A 75 1.69 -22.55 7.51
C GLU A 75 0.99 -22.58 8.86
N ALA A 76 1.11 -21.48 9.61
CA ALA A 76 0.37 -21.24 10.83
C ALA A 76 -0.89 -20.43 10.56
N GLY A 77 -1.93 -20.66 11.36
CA GLY A 77 -3.09 -19.77 11.37
C GLY A 77 -2.65 -18.36 11.78
N LEU A 78 -3.19 -17.31 11.13
CA LEU A 78 -2.87 -15.93 11.49
C LEU A 78 -3.14 -15.67 12.98
N GLU A 79 -4.21 -16.24 13.53
CA GLU A 79 -4.56 -16.16 14.96
C GLU A 79 -3.46 -16.73 15.89
N GLU A 80 -2.79 -17.81 15.49
CA GLU A 80 -1.78 -18.50 16.30
C GLU A 80 -0.53 -17.63 16.48
N VAL A 81 -0.24 -16.83 15.45
CA VAL A 81 0.89 -15.91 15.40
C VAL A 81 0.54 -14.56 16.03
N LEU A 82 -0.61 -14.01 15.68
CA LEU A 82 -1.00 -12.65 16.04
C LEU A 82 -1.39 -12.52 17.51
N TYR A 83 -2.17 -13.47 18.05
CA TYR A 83 -2.67 -13.34 19.42
C TYR A 83 -1.57 -13.34 20.49
N PRO A 84 -0.54 -14.19 20.44
CA PRO A 84 0.55 -14.12 21.41
C PRO A 84 1.23 -12.75 21.42
N ILE A 85 1.44 -12.14 20.24
CA ILE A 85 2.10 -10.84 20.10
C ILE A 85 1.24 -9.73 20.73
N PHE A 86 -0.04 -9.65 20.36
CA PHE A 86 -0.94 -8.62 20.90
C PHE A 86 -1.18 -8.76 22.41
N LYS A 87 -1.21 -9.99 22.93
CA LYS A 87 -1.42 -10.27 24.36
C LYS A 87 -0.20 -9.96 25.22
N GLU A 88 1.01 -9.95 24.66
CA GLU A 88 2.24 -9.72 25.43
C GLU A 88 2.20 -8.39 26.19
N ILE A 89 1.62 -7.36 25.56
CA ILE A 89 1.47 -6.01 26.13
C ILE A 89 0.00 -5.56 26.24
N ASN A 90 -0.95 -6.47 26.05
CA ASN A 90 -2.38 -6.16 25.96
C ASN A 90 -2.69 -4.98 25.01
N TYR A 91 -2.08 -5.01 23.82
CA TYR A 91 -2.09 -3.89 22.86
C TYR A 91 -3.50 -3.51 22.38
N LEU A 92 -4.37 -4.51 22.19
CA LEU A 92 -5.72 -4.30 21.68
C LEU A 92 -6.74 -4.32 22.81
N ALA A 93 -7.63 -3.33 22.82
CA ALA A 93 -8.84 -3.39 23.62
C ALA A 93 -9.75 -4.55 23.15
N TYR A 94 -10.70 -4.95 23.99
CA TYR A 94 -11.61 -6.07 23.69
C TYR A 94 -12.35 -5.90 22.35
N GLU A 95 -12.87 -4.71 22.06
CA GLU A 95 -13.56 -4.42 20.79
C GLU A 95 -12.62 -4.42 19.57
N GLU A 96 -11.36 -4.00 19.75
CA GLU A 96 -10.36 -4.04 18.68
C GLU A 96 -9.92 -5.47 18.37
N LEU A 97 -9.80 -6.32 19.40
CA LEU A 97 -9.56 -7.76 19.23
C LEU A 97 -10.73 -8.44 18.52
N LYS A 98 -11.98 -8.10 18.88
CA LYS A 98 -13.17 -8.60 18.18
C LYS A 98 -13.18 -8.18 16.71
N THR A 99 -12.79 -6.95 16.42
CA THR A 99 -12.63 -6.43 15.05
C THR A 99 -11.55 -7.18 14.29
N LEU A 100 -10.39 -7.42 14.91
CA LEU A 100 -9.30 -8.21 14.33
C LEU A 100 -9.76 -9.63 14.00
N ASN A 101 -10.47 -10.30 14.90
CA ASN A 101 -10.99 -11.65 14.68
C ASN A 101 -11.94 -11.69 13.49
N GLY A 102 -12.84 -10.71 13.38
CA GLY A 102 -13.72 -10.57 12.21
C GLY A 102 -12.94 -10.43 10.90
N ARG A 103 -11.85 -9.65 10.89
CA ARG A 103 -10.97 -9.49 9.72
C ARG A 103 -10.21 -10.76 9.36
N ILE A 104 -9.71 -11.50 10.35
CA ILE A 104 -9.04 -12.80 10.14
C ILE A 104 -10.01 -13.81 9.52
N GLU A 105 -11.22 -13.94 10.08
CA GLU A 105 -12.23 -14.88 9.60
C GLU A 105 -12.76 -14.50 8.21
N ALA A 106 -12.92 -13.21 7.92
CA ALA A 106 -13.25 -12.74 6.58
C ALA A 106 -12.17 -13.14 5.58
N ARG A 107 -10.90 -12.85 5.88
CA ARG A 107 -9.76 -13.19 5.01
C ARG A 107 -9.66 -14.69 4.71
N LYS A 108 -9.95 -15.56 5.70
CA LYS A 108 -9.95 -17.03 5.50
C LYS A 108 -10.96 -17.50 4.45
N ARG A 109 -12.09 -16.78 4.32
CA ARG A 109 -13.19 -17.11 3.39
C ARG A 109 -13.03 -16.46 2.02
N GLU A 110 -12.16 -15.46 1.89
CA GLU A 110 -11.94 -14.77 0.62
C GLU A 110 -11.25 -15.68 -0.41
N PRO A 111 -11.65 -15.63 -1.69
CA PRO A 111 -10.91 -16.26 -2.78
C PRO A 111 -9.46 -15.74 -2.85
N GLU A 112 -8.57 -16.55 -3.45
CA GLU A 112 -7.15 -16.20 -3.55
C GLU A 112 -6.94 -14.88 -4.31
N GLU A 113 -7.65 -14.67 -5.40
CA GLU A 113 -7.56 -13.47 -6.23
C GLU A 113 -7.93 -12.21 -5.44
N ILE A 114 -8.93 -12.30 -4.56
CA ILE A 114 -9.34 -11.20 -3.68
C ILE A 114 -8.24 -10.90 -2.65
N ARG A 115 -7.66 -11.95 -2.05
CA ARG A 115 -6.56 -11.78 -1.09
C ARG A 115 -5.33 -11.16 -1.74
N GLU A 116 -4.96 -11.58 -2.96
CA GLU A 116 -3.83 -11.01 -3.70
C GLU A 116 -4.09 -9.57 -4.12
N LYS A 117 -5.32 -9.23 -4.53
CA LYS A 117 -5.69 -7.84 -4.80
C LYS A 117 -5.52 -6.97 -3.56
N ARG A 118 -6.02 -7.42 -2.41
CA ARG A 118 -5.89 -6.69 -1.14
C ARG A 118 -4.44 -6.61 -0.65
N LYS A 119 -3.61 -7.61 -0.96
CA LYS A 119 -2.14 -7.53 -0.76
C LYS A 119 -1.54 -6.41 -1.60
N GLY A 120 -1.91 -6.31 -2.88
CA GLY A 120 -1.52 -5.20 -3.76
C GLY A 120 -2.00 -3.84 -3.23
N ASP A 121 -3.23 -3.74 -2.72
CA ASP A 121 -3.76 -2.51 -2.12
C ASP A 121 -2.97 -2.09 -0.88
N ALA A 122 -2.70 -3.04 0.03
CA ALA A 122 -1.92 -2.78 1.23
C ALA A 122 -0.49 -2.33 0.88
N LEU A 123 0.13 -2.88 -0.16
CA LEU A 123 1.42 -2.40 -0.66
C LEU A 123 1.32 -0.97 -1.19
N MET A 124 0.25 -0.60 -1.91
CA MET A 124 0.00 0.77 -2.36
C MET A 124 -0.13 1.74 -1.18
N GLU A 125 -0.90 1.37 -0.15
CA GLU A 125 -1.08 2.18 1.05
C GLU A 125 0.24 2.39 1.80
N ASN A 126 1.14 1.41 1.77
CA ASN A 126 2.50 1.50 2.32
C ASN A 126 3.52 2.12 1.37
N ARG A 127 3.09 2.63 0.20
CA ARG A 127 3.94 3.25 -0.84
C ARG A 127 4.98 2.31 -1.44
N MET A 128 4.76 1.01 -1.38
CA MET A 128 5.63 -0.02 -1.95
C MET A 128 5.25 -0.26 -3.42
N TYR A 129 5.40 0.77 -4.25
CA TYR A 129 4.83 0.81 -5.60
C TYR A 129 5.35 -0.31 -6.51
N VAL A 130 6.65 -0.62 -6.46
CA VAL A 130 7.22 -1.70 -7.30
C VAL A 130 6.66 -3.07 -6.90
N ASN A 131 6.54 -3.32 -5.60
CA ASN A 131 5.98 -4.59 -5.11
C ASN A 131 4.48 -4.69 -5.41
N ALA A 132 3.73 -3.58 -5.25
CA ALA A 132 2.32 -3.53 -5.61
C ALA A 132 2.11 -3.83 -7.10
N LEU A 133 2.92 -3.22 -7.98
CA LEU A 133 2.89 -3.47 -9.43
C LEU A 133 3.12 -4.95 -9.76
N ARG A 134 4.11 -5.60 -9.13
CA ARG A 134 4.40 -7.03 -9.33
C ARG A 134 3.20 -7.91 -8.95
N VAL A 135 2.57 -7.62 -7.80
CA VAL A 135 1.37 -8.37 -7.34
C VAL A 135 0.22 -8.19 -8.32
N TYR A 136 -0.08 -6.95 -8.72
CA TYR A 136 -1.15 -6.67 -9.67
C TYR A 136 -0.91 -7.28 -11.06
N GLN A 137 0.32 -7.23 -11.58
CA GLN A 137 0.67 -7.85 -12.87
C GLN A 137 0.43 -9.35 -12.84
N LYS A 138 0.97 -10.03 -11.82
CA LYS A 138 0.78 -11.47 -11.64
C LYS A 138 -0.72 -11.82 -11.55
N LEU A 139 -1.48 -11.01 -10.82
CA LEU A 139 -2.93 -11.20 -10.65
C LEU A 139 -3.69 -11.02 -11.97
N LEU A 140 -3.35 -10.04 -12.81
CA LEU A 140 -4.00 -9.85 -14.11
C LEU A 140 -3.61 -10.93 -15.13
N GLU A 141 -2.37 -11.44 -15.07
CA GLU A 141 -1.85 -12.49 -15.96
C GLU A 141 -2.42 -13.88 -15.64
N HIS A 142 -2.52 -14.23 -14.36
CA HIS A 142 -2.87 -15.58 -13.90
C HIS A 142 -4.25 -15.67 -13.26
N GLY A 143 -4.95 -14.55 -13.14
CA GLY A 143 -6.24 -14.48 -12.47
C GLY A 143 -7.34 -15.28 -13.15
N GLY A 144 -8.10 -16.01 -12.35
CA GLY A 144 -9.23 -16.83 -12.80
C GLY A 144 -10.52 -16.03 -13.04
N LYS A 145 -11.64 -16.76 -13.07
CA LYS A 145 -12.99 -16.22 -13.32
C LYS A 145 -13.48 -15.26 -12.23
N GLU A 146 -12.85 -15.25 -11.07
CA GLU A 146 -13.21 -14.39 -9.93
C GLU A 146 -12.82 -12.92 -10.14
N ILE A 147 -11.98 -12.61 -11.14
CA ILE A 147 -11.62 -11.23 -11.45
C ILE A 147 -12.68 -10.60 -12.35
N THR A 148 -13.58 -9.83 -11.73
CA THR A 148 -14.61 -9.05 -12.42
C THR A 148 -14.02 -7.87 -13.21
N GLY A 149 -14.77 -7.34 -14.17
CA GLY A 149 -14.37 -6.12 -14.91
C GLY A 149 -14.15 -4.92 -13.98
N GLU A 150 -14.97 -4.76 -12.93
CA GLU A 150 -14.78 -3.73 -11.90
C GLU A 150 -13.44 -3.91 -11.16
N MET A 151 -13.12 -5.16 -10.80
CA MET A 151 -11.86 -5.48 -10.14
C MET A 151 -10.66 -5.20 -11.07
N ARG A 152 -10.76 -5.56 -12.36
CA ARG A 152 -9.72 -5.25 -13.37
C ARG A 152 -9.51 -3.75 -13.51
N GLU A 153 -10.57 -2.96 -13.65
CA GLU A 153 -10.48 -1.49 -13.72
C GLU A 153 -9.75 -0.92 -12.51
N ARG A 154 -10.11 -1.37 -11.29
CA ARG A 154 -9.48 -0.90 -10.06
C ARG A 154 -8.01 -1.29 -9.95
N ILE A 155 -7.65 -2.51 -10.38
CA ILE A 155 -6.25 -2.96 -10.42
C ILE A 155 -5.46 -2.08 -11.40
N LEU A 156 -5.96 -1.89 -12.61
CA LEU A 156 -5.32 -1.07 -13.64
C LEU A 156 -5.19 0.40 -13.20
N HIS A 157 -6.21 0.94 -12.54
CA HIS A 157 -6.17 2.27 -11.93
C HIS A 157 -5.04 2.36 -10.88
N ASN A 158 -4.95 1.40 -9.96
CA ASN A 158 -3.89 1.39 -8.95
C ASN A 158 -2.49 1.22 -9.57
N GLN A 159 -2.34 0.44 -10.64
CA GLN A 159 -1.09 0.37 -11.40
C GLN A 159 -0.75 1.72 -12.05
N GLY A 160 -1.74 2.41 -12.61
CA GLY A 160 -1.56 3.76 -13.15
C GLY A 160 -1.05 4.73 -12.09
N CYS A 161 -1.68 4.75 -10.91
CA CYS A 161 -1.23 5.55 -9.77
C CYS A 161 0.20 5.19 -9.33
N ALA A 162 0.52 3.89 -9.24
CA ALA A 162 1.87 3.43 -8.87
C ALA A 162 2.92 3.92 -9.88
N TYR A 163 2.65 3.81 -11.18
CA TYR A 163 3.54 4.32 -12.21
C TYR A 163 3.67 5.85 -12.17
N SER A 164 2.60 6.58 -11.87
CA SER A 164 2.65 8.03 -11.67
C SER A 164 3.57 8.41 -10.50
N TYR A 165 3.48 7.72 -9.35
CA TYR A 165 4.39 7.94 -8.22
C TYR A 165 5.85 7.59 -8.53
N LEU A 166 6.07 6.64 -9.45
CA LEU A 166 7.40 6.28 -9.95
C LEU A 166 7.86 7.15 -11.14
N PHE A 167 7.13 8.23 -11.45
CA PHE A 167 7.38 9.14 -12.58
C PHE A 167 7.42 8.46 -13.97
N GLN A 168 6.80 7.29 -14.12
CA GLN A 168 6.69 6.56 -15.39
C GLN A 168 5.38 6.92 -16.10
N MET A 169 5.29 8.17 -16.55
CA MET A 169 4.02 8.76 -16.99
C MET A 169 3.39 8.04 -18.20
N ASP A 170 4.19 7.59 -19.17
CA ASP A 170 3.67 6.84 -20.33
C ASP A 170 2.99 5.53 -19.92
N LYS A 171 3.58 4.80 -18.95
CA LYS A 171 2.98 3.57 -18.42
C LYS A 171 1.75 3.87 -17.59
N ALA A 172 1.77 4.96 -16.81
CA ALA A 172 0.61 5.39 -16.04
C ALA A 172 -0.58 5.67 -16.97
N LEU A 173 -0.34 6.41 -18.06
CA LEU A 173 -1.36 6.74 -19.05
C LEU A 173 -1.95 5.49 -19.72
N ASP A 174 -1.10 4.53 -20.12
CA ASP A 174 -1.56 3.25 -20.68
C ASP A 174 -2.41 2.45 -19.68
N CYS A 175 -2.01 2.41 -18.41
CA CYS A 175 -2.80 1.77 -17.35
C CYS A 175 -4.18 2.44 -17.16
N PHE A 176 -4.25 3.78 -17.11
CA PHE A 176 -5.52 4.48 -16.99
C PHE A 176 -6.41 4.31 -18.22
N TRP A 177 -5.82 4.28 -19.42
CA TRP A 177 -6.54 3.98 -20.65
C TRP A 177 -7.13 2.57 -20.64
N LYS A 178 -6.34 1.57 -20.21
CA LYS A 178 -6.81 0.20 -20.03
C LYS A 178 -7.93 0.13 -18.98
N ALA A 179 -7.78 0.81 -17.85
CA ALA A 179 -8.80 0.86 -16.80
C ALA A 179 -10.15 1.38 -17.34
N TRP A 180 -10.14 2.47 -18.11
CA TRP A 180 -11.36 2.98 -18.74
C TRP A 180 -11.96 1.97 -19.73
N LYS A 181 -11.15 1.26 -20.52
CA LYS A 181 -11.67 0.26 -21.47
C LYS A 181 -12.37 -0.93 -20.82
N GLU A 182 -12.10 -1.23 -19.56
CA GLU A 182 -12.74 -2.36 -18.86
C GLU A 182 -14.25 -2.13 -18.64
N ASN A 183 -14.67 -0.98 -18.10
CA ASN A 183 -16.10 -0.72 -17.83
C ASN A 183 -16.63 0.60 -18.41
N HIS A 184 -15.80 1.38 -19.10
CA HIS A 184 -16.14 2.69 -19.67
C HIS A 184 -16.70 3.65 -18.61
N SER A 185 -16.22 3.52 -17.37
CA SER A 185 -16.73 4.31 -16.25
C SER A 185 -16.34 5.79 -16.41
N GLU A 186 -17.26 6.67 -16.02
CA GLU A 186 -17.04 8.11 -16.05
C GLU A 186 -15.82 8.50 -15.19
N LYS A 187 -15.67 7.85 -14.03
CA LYS A 187 -14.53 8.04 -13.12
C LYS A 187 -13.21 7.68 -13.79
N ALA A 188 -13.12 6.55 -14.47
CA ALA A 188 -11.90 6.15 -15.17
C ALA A 188 -11.58 7.11 -16.34
N MET A 189 -12.60 7.61 -17.05
CA MET A 189 -12.41 8.61 -18.11
C MET A 189 -11.80 9.90 -17.55
N LYS A 190 -12.32 10.42 -16.43
CA LYS A 190 -11.77 11.62 -15.76
C LYS A 190 -10.30 11.42 -15.40
N VAL A 191 -9.94 10.29 -14.80
CA VAL A 191 -8.55 9.98 -14.42
C VAL A 191 -7.65 9.91 -15.66
N TYR A 192 -8.08 9.21 -16.71
CA TYR A 192 -7.33 9.12 -17.96
C TYR A 192 -7.09 10.50 -18.59
N LEU A 193 -8.11 11.35 -18.65
CA LEU A 193 -8.00 12.69 -19.24
C LEU A 193 -7.07 13.61 -18.44
N LEU A 194 -7.14 13.57 -17.11
CA LEU A 194 -6.22 14.31 -16.25
C LEU A 194 -4.76 13.85 -16.44
N ALA A 195 -4.54 12.54 -16.47
CA ALA A 195 -3.23 11.98 -16.77
C ALA A 195 -2.76 12.39 -18.18
N TYR A 196 -3.62 12.31 -19.19
CA TYR A 196 -3.30 12.71 -20.56
C TYR A 196 -2.83 14.16 -20.63
N ARG A 197 -3.55 15.08 -19.97
CA ARG A 197 -3.18 16.51 -19.94
C ARG A 197 -1.86 16.78 -19.24
N SER A 198 -1.45 15.94 -18.29
CA SER A 198 -0.18 16.10 -17.56
C SER A 198 1.06 15.85 -18.43
N VAL A 199 0.92 15.09 -19.52
CA VAL A 199 2.03 14.75 -20.44
C VAL A 199 1.86 15.30 -21.86
N HIS A 200 0.68 15.83 -22.20
CA HIS A 200 0.40 16.41 -23.50
C HIS A 200 0.02 17.90 -23.38
N SER A 201 0.16 18.61 -24.50
CA SER A 201 -0.26 19.99 -24.64
C SER A 201 -1.78 20.16 -24.45
N GLU A 202 -2.21 21.40 -24.23
CA GLU A 202 -3.64 21.71 -24.15
C GLU A 202 -4.35 21.43 -25.49
N GLU A 203 -3.73 21.71 -26.62
CA GLU A 203 -4.28 21.44 -27.95
C GLU A 203 -4.52 19.93 -28.17
N GLU A 204 -3.54 19.09 -27.84
CA GLU A 204 -3.65 17.64 -27.92
C GLU A 204 -4.72 17.10 -26.96
N TYR A 205 -4.82 17.68 -25.76
CA TYR A 205 -5.85 17.33 -24.79
C TYR A 205 -7.26 17.64 -25.30
N ARG A 206 -7.48 18.84 -25.85
CA ARG A 206 -8.78 19.24 -26.44
C ARG A 206 -9.15 18.33 -27.61
N LYS A 207 -8.22 18.10 -28.52
CA LYS A 207 -8.40 17.15 -29.63
C LYS A 207 -8.74 15.76 -29.12
N ARG A 208 -8.08 15.29 -28.07
CA ARG A 208 -8.37 13.96 -27.48
C ARG A 208 -9.78 13.88 -26.88
N GLN A 209 -10.27 14.94 -26.23
CA GLN A 209 -11.65 15.01 -25.74
C GLN A 209 -12.68 14.98 -26.88
N GLU A 210 -12.36 15.57 -28.03
CA GLU A 210 -13.18 15.53 -29.25
C GLU A 210 -13.19 14.13 -29.88
N ASP A 211 -12.02 13.54 -30.09
CA ASP A 211 -11.84 12.20 -30.65
C ASP A 211 -12.59 11.13 -29.84
N LEU A 212 -12.55 11.25 -28.52
CA LEU A 212 -13.25 10.34 -27.60
C LEU A 212 -14.73 10.66 -27.42
N LYS A 213 -15.23 11.75 -28.02
CA LYS A 213 -16.61 12.25 -27.83
C LYS A 213 -16.99 12.32 -26.34
N THR A 214 -16.05 12.80 -25.52
CA THR A 214 -16.20 12.87 -24.07
C THR A 214 -17.44 13.69 -23.70
N ASP A 215 -18.23 13.20 -22.76
CA ASP A 215 -19.40 13.89 -22.22
C ASP A 215 -19.06 15.29 -21.67
N GLU A 216 -19.98 16.24 -21.83
CA GLU A 216 -19.77 17.62 -21.44
C GLU A 216 -19.54 17.79 -19.93
N MET A 217 -20.24 17.02 -19.09
CA MET A 217 -20.06 17.06 -17.64
C MET A 217 -18.66 16.59 -17.26
N VAL A 218 -18.16 15.53 -17.91
CA VAL A 218 -16.79 15.03 -17.71
C VAL A 218 -15.76 16.09 -18.10
N ARG A 219 -15.94 16.77 -19.24
CA ARG A 219 -15.05 17.85 -19.70
C ARG A 219 -14.98 18.98 -18.68
N GLN A 220 -16.15 19.45 -18.21
CA GLN A 220 -16.24 20.54 -17.24
C GLN A 220 -15.56 20.18 -15.92
N GLU A 221 -15.78 18.97 -15.42
CA GLU A 221 -15.15 18.52 -14.18
C GLU A 221 -13.63 18.38 -14.30
N THR A 222 -13.13 17.83 -15.41
CA THR A 222 -11.68 17.71 -15.63
C THR A 222 -11.02 19.09 -15.78
N ASP A 223 -11.66 20.02 -16.51
CA ASP A 223 -11.17 21.38 -16.66
C ASP A 223 -11.17 22.13 -15.32
N GLN A 224 -12.21 21.94 -14.52
CA GLN A 224 -12.29 22.53 -13.18
C GLN A 224 -11.20 21.97 -12.25
N ALA A 225 -10.93 20.67 -12.30
CA ALA A 225 -9.87 20.05 -11.53
C ALA A 225 -8.48 20.60 -11.92
N LEU A 226 -8.21 20.76 -13.21
CA LEU A 226 -6.97 21.35 -13.73
C LEU A 226 -6.81 22.81 -13.30
N LYS A 227 -7.88 23.63 -13.41
CA LYS A 227 -7.87 25.02 -12.92
C LYS A 227 -7.63 25.10 -11.41
N SER A 228 -8.27 24.23 -10.65
CA SER A 228 -8.11 24.18 -9.19
C SER A 228 -6.68 23.82 -8.81
N PHE A 229 -6.05 22.88 -9.53
CA PHE A 229 -4.65 22.52 -9.34
C PHE A 229 -3.70 23.68 -9.71
N ALA A 230 -3.92 24.33 -10.85
CA ALA A 230 -3.11 25.47 -11.29
C ALA A 230 -3.23 26.70 -10.38
N GLY A 231 -4.32 26.82 -9.62
CA GLY A 231 -4.52 27.86 -8.62
C GLY A 231 -3.91 27.58 -7.24
N LEU A 232 -3.28 26.42 -7.03
CA LEU A 232 -2.61 26.12 -5.77
C LEU A 232 -1.41 27.06 -5.56
N PRO A 233 -1.17 27.56 -4.33
CA PRO A 233 -0.03 28.41 -4.07
C PRO A 233 1.27 27.64 -4.29
N GLU A 234 2.24 28.28 -4.95
CA GLU A 234 3.57 27.73 -5.08
C GLU A 234 4.18 27.49 -3.69
N GLN A 235 4.79 26.32 -3.50
CA GLN A 235 5.51 26.02 -2.27
C GLN A 235 6.83 26.78 -2.27
N HIS A 236 6.93 27.78 -1.40
CA HIS A 236 8.19 28.50 -1.19
C HIS A 236 9.15 27.63 -0.39
N ILE A 237 10.18 27.09 -1.06
CA ILE A 237 11.28 26.36 -0.39
C ILE A 237 12.26 27.38 0.20
N ALA A 238 12.52 27.32 1.49
CA ALA A 238 13.48 28.23 2.11
C ALA A 238 14.91 27.96 1.59
N SER A 239 15.70 29.03 1.45
CA SER A 239 17.11 28.90 1.04
C SER A 239 17.87 28.01 2.03
N GLY A 240 18.53 26.97 1.51
CA GLY A 240 19.26 25.97 2.30
C GLY A 240 18.46 24.71 2.68
N GLU A 241 17.15 24.63 2.37
CA GLU A 241 16.35 23.42 2.61
C GLU A 241 16.33 22.44 1.42
N THR A 242 16.81 22.85 0.25
CA THR A 242 16.76 22.06 -0.98
C THR A 242 17.46 20.70 -0.83
N ASP A 243 18.66 20.69 -0.23
CA ASP A 243 19.43 19.45 -0.05
C ASP A 243 18.68 18.45 0.85
N ARG A 244 18.11 18.94 1.96
CA ARG A 244 17.31 18.13 2.88
C ARG A 244 16.08 17.54 2.19
N ILE A 245 15.36 18.34 1.41
CA ILE A 245 14.17 17.89 0.67
C ILE A 245 14.57 16.80 -0.34
N LEU A 246 15.68 17.01 -1.05
CA LEU A 246 16.19 16.04 -2.02
C LEU A 246 16.57 14.72 -1.33
N GLU A 247 17.24 14.78 -0.17
CA GLU A 247 17.57 13.60 0.63
C GLU A 247 16.31 12.83 1.08
N ASP A 248 15.28 13.54 1.55
CA ASP A 248 14.03 12.93 1.99
C ASP A 248 13.27 12.27 0.82
N LEU A 249 13.19 12.95 -0.33
CA LEU A 249 12.60 12.39 -1.55
C LEU A 249 13.38 11.17 -2.06
N THR A 250 14.71 11.24 -2.01
CA THR A 250 15.59 10.13 -2.40
C THR A 250 15.35 8.93 -1.48
N ARG A 251 15.29 9.14 -0.16
CA ARG A 251 15.00 8.09 0.82
C ARG A 251 13.64 7.46 0.60
N GLU A 252 12.60 8.26 0.34
CA GLU A 252 11.25 7.74 0.04
C GLU A 252 11.23 6.94 -1.26
N TYR A 253 11.93 7.42 -2.30
CA TYR A 253 12.05 6.71 -3.57
C TYR A 253 12.73 5.35 -3.41
N HIS A 254 13.88 5.30 -2.72
CA HIS A 254 14.57 4.05 -2.40
C HIS A 254 13.68 3.07 -1.64
N ARG A 255 12.99 3.55 -0.59
CA ARG A 255 12.03 2.74 0.16
C ARG A 255 10.92 2.19 -0.72
N SER A 256 10.33 3.02 -1.58
CA SER A 256 9.20 2.64 -2.44
C SER A 256 9.56 1.62 -3.53
N THR A 257 10.85 1.58 -3.91
CA THR A 257 11.38 0.70 -4.95
C THR A 257 12.09 -0.54 -4.39
N GLY A 258 12.46 -0.52 -3.11
CA GLY A 258 13.29 -1.55 -2.47
C GLY A 258 14.74 -1.53 -2.95
N SER A 259 15.24 -0.36 -3.40
CA SER A 259 16.59 -0.16 -3.92
C SER A 259 17.54 0.44 -2.88
#